data_AF-A0A7Y3PIL4-F1
#
_entry.id   AF-A0A7Y3PIL4-F1
#
_cell.length_a   1.000
_cell.length_b   1.000
_cell.length_c   1.000
_cell.angle_alpha   90.00
_cell.angle_beta   90.00
_cell.angle_gamma   90.00
#
_symmetry.space_group_name_H-M   'P 1'
#
loop_
_entity.id
_entity.type
_entity.pdbx_description
1 polymer ?
#
loop_
_entity_poly.entity_id
_entity_poly.type
_entity_poly.pdbx_seq_one_letter_code
_entity_poly.pdbx_strand_id
1 'polypeptide(L)'
;QLDAMVAAWTSTILSNLEDPITQANMDLLKIDDREPLDAFIKSKELPVPLDSNFVHALKEVLSGLVKVTVKAQELHTALQVTDGPATPGEMKKRFEEYIDQLTKGKDPAKVRLVLE
;
A
#
# COMPACT_ATOMS: atom_id res chain seq x y z
N GLN A 1 11.41 -15.95 -30.27
CA GLN A 1 12.11 -16.02 -28.97
C GLN A 1 11.66 -14.90 -28.04
N LEU A 2 11.62 -13.64 -28.50
CA LEU A 2 11.11 -12.52 -27.70
C LEU A 2 9.67 -12.74 -27.23
N ASP A 3 8.77 -13.19 -28.12
CA ASP A 3 7.36 -13.43 -27.76
C ASP A 3 7.21 -14.49 -26.67
N ALA A 4 8.04 -15.54 -26.72
CA ALA A 4 8.05 -16.58 -25.69
C ALA A 4 8.54 -16.02 -24.33
N MET A 5 9.51 -15.09 -24.34
CA MET A 5 9.93 -14.40 -23.12
C MET A 5 8.79 -13.52 -22.58
N VAL A 6 8.16 -12.71 -23.43
CA VAL A 6 7.03 -11.85 -23.02
C VAL A 6 5.89 -12.69 -22.44
N ALA A 7 5.54 -13.80 -23.06
CA ALA A 7 4.52 -14.72 -22.55
C ALA A 7 4.89 -15.31 -21.18
N ALA A 8 6.14 -15.76 -21.00
CA ALA A 8 6.61 -16.31 -19.74
C ALA A 8 6.60 -15.27 -18.61
N TRP A 9 7.05 -14.04 -18.88
CA TRP A 9 6.99 -12.94 -17.91
C TRP A 9 5.56 -12.57 -17.57
N THR A 10 4.69 -12.43 -18.57
CA THR A 10 3.26 -12.13 -18.37
C THR A 10 2.60 -13.17 -17.46
N SER A 11 2.82 -14.46 -17.74
CA SER A 11 2.32 -15.56 -16.92
C SER A 11 2.87 -15.52 -15.50
N THR A 12 4.15 -15.19 -15.32
CA THR A 12 4.78 -15.09 -14.00
C THR A 12 4.18 -13.95 -13.19
N ILE A 13 4.00 -12.78 -13.80
CA ILE A 13 3.42 -11.62 -13.12
C ILE A 13 1.97 -11.90 -12.72
N LEU A 14 1.17 -12.45 -13.64
CA LEU A 14 -0.23 -12.83 -13.36
C LEU A 14 -0.32 -13.82 -12.19
N SER A 15 0.52 -14.86 -12.18
CA SER A 15 0.57 -15.85 -11.10
C SER A 15 0.86 -15.21 -9.73
N ASN A 16 1.81 -14.25 -9.68
CA ASN A 16 2.09 -13.53 -8.44
C ASN A 16 0.92 -12.61 -8.03
N LEU A 17 0.26 -11.96 -9.00
CA LEU A 17 -0.88 -11.07 -8.73
C LEU A 17 -2.12 -11.85 -8.28
N GLU A 18 -2.34 -13.07 -8.77
CA GLU A 18 -3.46 -13.95 -8.40
C GLU A 18 -3.24 -14.63 -7.04
N ASP A 19 -2.03 -14.61 -6.48
CA ASP A 19 -1.76 -15.12 -5.14
C ASP A 19 -2.57 -14.37 -4.05
N PRO A 20 -3.22 -15.06 -3.10
CA PRO A 20 -4.06 -14.42 -2.08
C PRO A 20 -3.37 -13.34 -1.24
N ILE A 21 -2.07 -13.47 -0.98
CA ILE A 21 -1.32 -12.48 -0.20
C ILE A 21 -1.14 -11.21 -1.03
N THR A 22 -0.79 -11.35 -2.30
CA THR A 22 -0.67 -10.21 -3.22
C THR A 22 -2.00 -9.54 -3.49
N GLN A 23 -3.10 -10.31 -3.61
CA GLN A 23 -4.45 -9.76 -3.73
C GLN A 23 -4.83 -8.90 -2.51
N ALA A 24 -4.46 -9.32 -1.30
CA ALA A 24 -4.68 -8.48 -0.11
C ALA A 24 -3.87 -7.17 -0.16
N ASN A 25 -2.70 -7.16 -0.79
CA ASN A 25 -1.93 -5.92 -1.02
C ASN A 25 -2.58 -5.00 -2.06
N MET A 26 -3.34 -5.53 -3.01
CA MET A 26 -4.09 -4.71 -3.99
C MET A 26 -5.09 -3.78 -3.31
N ASP A 27 -5.69 -4.22 -2.19
CA ASP A 27 -6.60 -3.39 -1.39
C ASP A 27 -5.89 -2.25 -0.64
N LEU A 28 -4.55 -2.28 -0.60
CA LEU A 28 -3.71 -1.25 0.04
C LEU A 28 -3.16 -0.23 -0.96
N LEU A 29 -3.38 -0.43 -2.26
CA LEU A 29 -3.03 0.52 -3.30
C LEU A 29 -4.04 1.66 -3.37
N LYS A 30 -3.61 2.79 -3.94
CA LYS A 30 -4.54 3.83 -4.37
C LYS A 30 -5.38 3.30 -5.53
N ILE A 31 -6.62 3.80 -5.65
CA ILE A 31 -7.55 3.39 -6.71
C ILE A 31 -6.91 3.57 -8.10
N ASP A 32 -6.30 4.74 -8.34
CA ASP A 32 -5.64 5.07 -9.61
C ASP A 32 -4.48 4.11 -9.98
N ASP A 33 -3.82 3.52 -8.97
CA ASP A 33 -2.74 2.55 -9.15
C ASP A 33 -3.28 1.11 -9.29
N ARG A 34 -4.44 0.84 -8.69
CA ARG A 34 -5.11 -0.48 -8.71
C ARG A 34 -5.81 -0.76 -10.03
N GLU A 35 -6.53 0.23 -10.59
CA GLU A 35 -7.33 0.03 -11.80
C GLU A 35 -6.55 -0.55 -12.99
N PRO A 36 -5.33 -0.08 -13.32
CA PRO A 36 -4.54 -0.66 -14.40
C PRO A 36 -4.11 -2.12 -14.14
N LEU A 37 -3.86 -2.47 -12.88
CA LEU A 37 -3.51 -3.84 -12.49
C LEU A 37 -4.73 -4.77 -12.56
N ASP A 38 -5.90 -4.32 -12.12
CA ASP A 38 -7.15 -5.07 -12.25
C ASP A 38 -7.51 -5.31 -13.73
N ALA A 39 -7.32 -4.29 -14.58
CA ALA A 39 -7.49 -4.42 -16.03
C ALA A 39 -6.52 -5.45 -16.62
N PHE A 40 -5.26 -5.45 -16.19
CA PHE A 40 -4.25 -6.42 -16.61
C PHE A 40 -4.58 -7.84 -16.17
N ILE A 41 -5.00 -8.05 -14.92
CA ILE A 41 -5.41 -9.38 -14.40
C ILE A 41 -6.59 -9.92 -15.22
N LYS A 42 -7.56 -9.04 -15.55
CA LYS A 42 -8.74 -9.40 -16.32
C LYS A 42 -8.43 -9.69 -17.79
N SER A 43 -7.63 -8.86 -18.45
CA SER A 43 -7.27 -9.04 -19.86
C SER A 43 -6.27 -10.18 -20.07
N LYS A 44 -5.43 -10.45 -19.06
CA LYS A 44 -4.24 -11.32 -19.16
C LYS A 44 -3.23 -10.86 -20.20
N GLU A 45 -3.31 -9.59 -20.59
CA GLU A 45 -2.48 -8.95 -21.61
C GLU A 45 -1.84 -7.68 -21.04
N LEU A 46 -0.51 -7.60 -21.13
CA LEU A 46 0.23 -6.43 -20.68
C LEU A 46 -0.27 -5.16 -21.41
N PRO A 47 -0.42 -4.03 -20.70
CA PRO A 47 -0.86 -2.79 -21.34
C PRO A 47 0.19 -2.29 -22.35
N VAL A 48 -0.31 -1.70 -23.44
CA VAL A 48 0.50 -1.09 -24.48
C VAL A 48 0.02 0.36 -24.69
N PRO A 49 0.85 1.37 -24.42
CA PRO A 49 2.21 1.29 -23.89
C PRO A 49 2.27 0.81 -22.43
N LEU A 50 3.40 0.25 -22.04
CA LEU A 50 3.73 0.06 -20.62
C LEU A 50 4.11 1.41 -20.02
N ASP A 51 3.16 2.09 -19.40
CA ASP A 51 3.43 3.36 -18.74
C ASP A 51 4.14 3.19 -17.38
N SER A 52 4.72 4.28 -16.88
CA SER A 52 5.46 4.29 -15.61
C SER A 52 4.58 4.00 -14.40
N ASN A 53 3.30 4.35 -14.46
CA ASN A 53 2.38 4.19 -13.33
C ASN A 53 2.05 2.72 -13.14
N PHE A 54 1.75 1.99 -14.22
CA PHE A 54 1.55 0.54 -14.20
C PHE A 54 2.77 -0.17 -13.61
N VAL A 55 3.97 0.18 -14.07
CA VAL A 55 5.21 -0.44 -13.56
C VAL A 55 5.45 -0.10 -12.09
N HIS A 56 5.11 1.12 -11.66
CA HIS A 56 5.23 1.53 -10.27
C HIS A 56 4.27 0.74 -9.37
N ALA A 57 2.98 0.72 -9.73
CA ALA A 57 1.95 -0.01 -9.02
C ALA A 57 2.28 -1.51 -8.92
N LEU A 58 2.78 -2.09 -10.01
CA LEU A 58 3.19 -3.49 -10.04
C LEU A 58 4.35 -3.77 -9.08
N LYS A 59 5.36 -2.91 -9.04
CA LYS A 59 6.48 -3.04 -8.09
C LYS A 59 6.01 -2.89 -6.65
N GLU A 60 5.09 -1.97 -6.41
CA GLU A 60 4.55 -1.69 -5.09
C GLU A 60 3.79 -2.89 -4.53
N VAL A 61 2.84 -3.46 -5.28
CA VAL A 61 2.04 -4.60 -4.82
C VAL A 61 2.90 -5.84 -4.57
N LEU A 62 3.90 -6.07 -5.42
CA LEU A 62 4.85 -7.19 -5.29
C LEU A 62 5.92 -6.95 -4.22
N SER A 63 5.99 -5.76 -3.62
CA SER A 63 6.97 -5.45 -2.57
C SER A 63 6.60 -6.05 -1.20
N GLY A 64 5.37 -6.56 -1.06
CA GLY A 64 4.83 -7.06 0.20
C GLY A 64 4.39 -5.90 1.11
N LEU A 65 3.32 -5.21 0.72
CA LEU A 65 2.77 -4.11 1.50
C LEU A 65 2.32 -4.57 2.89
N VAL A 66 2.42 -3.68 3.86
CA VAL A 66 2.07 -3.95 5.25
C VAL A 66 0.94 -3.01 5.67
N LYS A 67 -0.26 -3.58 5.84
CA LYS A 67 -1.39 -2.86 6.43
C LYS A 67 -1.08 -2.52 7.88
N VAL A 68 -1.32 -1.27 8.25
CA VAL A 68 -1.25 -0.80 9.62
C VAL A 68 -2.55 -0.09 9.95
N THR A 69 -3.37 -0.72 10.80
CA THR A 69 -4.65 -0.16 11.21
C THR A 69 -4.44 0.91 12.28
N VAL A 70 -5.02 2.08 12.06
CA VAL A 70 -5.16 3.17 13.03
C VAL A 70 -6.59 3.13 13.56
N LYS A 71 -6.76 2.78 14.83
CA LYS A 71 -8.10 2.73 15.46
C LYS A 71 -8.46 4.08 16.05
N ALA A 72 -9.68 4.56 15.80
CA ALA A 72 -10.15 5.84 16.32
C ALA A 72 -9.98 6.00 17.85
N GLN A 73 -10.24 4.94 18.62
CA GLN A 73 -10.11 4.98 20.08
C GLN A 73 -8.65 5.11 20.55
N GLU A 74 -7.73 4.39 19.91
CA GLU A 74 -6.30 4.43 20.23
C GLU A 74 -5.70 5.79 19.84
N LEU A 75 -6.11 6.30 18.68
CA LEU A 75 -5.76 7.65 18.23
C LEU A 75 -6.30 8.71 19.20
N HIS A 76 -7.57 8.60 19.63
CA HIS A 76 -8.14 9.51 20.62
C HIS A 76 -7.33 9.50 21.91
N THR A 77 -6.98 8.31 22.43
CA THR A 77 -6.14 8.18 23.63
C THR A 77 -4.73 8.76 23.42
N ALA A 78 -4.11 8.55 22.26
CA ALA A 78 -2.81 9.14 21.95
C ALA A 78 -2.84 10.68 21.88
N LEU A 79 -3.97 11.25 21.48
CA LEU A 79 -4.17 12.69 21.38
C LEU A 79 -4.74 13.32 22.67
N GLN A 80 -5.14 12.52 23.66
CA GLN A 80 -5.68 13.03 24.91
C GLN A 80 -4.66 13.92 25.62
N VAL A 81 -5.15 15.07 26.09
CA VAL A 81 -4.36 15.99 26.91
C VAL A 81 -4.61 15.66 28.37
N THR A 82 -3.56 15.30 29.10
CA THR A 82 -3.64 15.01 30.54
C THR A 82 -3.69 16.28 31.38
N ASP A 83 -3.14 17.39 30.87
CA ASP A 83 -3.04 18.67 31.58
C ASP A 83 -3.41 19.86 30.69
N GLY A 84 -4.65 20.35 30.82
CA GLY A 84 -5.10 21.60 30.19
C GLY A 84 -5.30 21.55 28.66
N PRO A 85 -5.44 22.71 27.99
CA PRO A 85 -5.52 22.79 26.53
C PRO A 85 -4.13 22.64 25.89
N ALA A 86 -4.06 22.00 24.71
CA ALA A 86 -2.83 21.85 23.93
C ALA A 86 -2.76 22.85 22.77
N THR A 87 -1.54 23.26 22.43
CA THR A 87 -1.25 24.04 21.22
C THR A 87 -1.30 23.14 19.97
N PRO A 88 -1.49 23.72 18.76
CA PRO A 88 -1.45 22.95 17.51
C PRO A 88 -0.14 22.18 17.28
N GLY A 89 1.00 22.73 17.72
CA GLY A 89 2.30 22.09 17.59
C GLY A 89 2.42 20.84 18.45
N GLU A 90 1.94 20.90 19.69
CA GLU A 90 1.95 19.74 20.59
C GLU A 90 1.01 18.64 20.10
N MET A 91 -0.14 19.00 19.49
CA MET A 91 -1.05 18.01 18.91
C MET A 91 -0.43 17.27 17.71
N LYS A 92 0.25 18.00 16.82
CA LYS A 92 0.99 17.39 15.70
C LYS A 92 2.08 16.44 16.19
N LYS A 93 2.87 16.87 17.17
CA LYS A 93 3.94 16.05 17.74
C LYS A 93 3.41 14.74 18.34
N ARG A 94 2.30 14.79 19.09
CA ARG A 94 1.67 13.57 19.64
C ARG A 94 1.19 12.62 18.55
N PHE A 95 0.61 13.17 17.48
CA PHE A 95 0.21 12.36 16.33
C PHE A 95 1.41 11.68 15.66
N GLU A 96 2.50 12.44 15.41
CA GLU A 96 3.74 11.91 14.85
C GLU A 96 4.31 10.78 15.73
N GLU A 97 4.42 10.99 17.04
CA GLU A 97 4.88 9.98 17.99
C GLU A 97 4.01 8.72 17.99
N TYR A 98 2.68 8.87 17.90
CA TYR A 98 1.77 7.74 17.81
C TYR A 98 1.98 6.92 16.52
N ILE A 99 2.09 7.59 15.37
CA ILE A 99 2.36 6.92 14.09
C ILE A 99 3.71 6.20 14.15
N ASP A 100 4.77 6.86 14.65
CA ASP A 100 6.10 6.26 14.79
C ASP A 100 6.09 4.99 15.64
N GLN A 101 5.35 4.97 16.75
CA GLN A 101 5.19 3.77 17.56
C GLN A 101 4.46 2.66 16.80
N LEU A 102 3.39 3.01 16.10
CA LEU A 102 2.56 2.06 15.36
C LEU A 102 3.31 1.43 14.17
N THR A 103 4.25 2.16 13.57
CA THR A 103 5.06 1.72 12.44
C THR A 103 6.47 1.28 12.81
N LYS A 104 6.79 1.23 14.11
CA LYS A 104 8.13 0.88 14.60
C LYS A 104 8.59 -0.48 14.07
N GLY A 105 9.80 -0.51 13.52
CA GLY A 105 10.42 -1.72 12.99
C GLY A 105 9.87 -2.18 11.62
N LYS A 106 8.97 -1.41 10.99
CA LYS A 106 8.48 -1.67 9.64
C LYS A 106 9.23 -0.80 8.63
N ASP A 107 9.27 -1.27 7.38
CA ASP A 107 9.78 -0.47 6.26
C ASP A 107 8.73 0.60 5.88
N PRO A 108 9.03 1.91 6.05
CA PRO A 108 8.08 2.97 5.74
C PRO A 108 7.58 2.96 4.30
N ALA A 109 8.41 2.50 3.34
CA ALA A 109 8.02 2.44 1.94
C ALA A 109 6.85 1.46 1.69
N LYS A 110 6.75 0.41 2.52
CA LYS A 110 5.78 -0.67 2.39
C LYS A 110 4.55 -0.50 3.30
N VAL A 111 4.61 0.40 4.27
CA VAL A 111 3.51 0.62 5.21
C VAL A 111 2.37 1.39 4.57
N ARG A 112 1.14 0.89 4.70
CA ARG A 112 -0.08 1.60 4.33
C ARG A 112 -0.98 1.71 5.56
N LEU A 113 -1.18 2.95 6.02
CA LEU A 113 -2.03 3.26 7.18
C LEU A 113 -3.50 3.26 6.75
N VAL A 114 -4.33 2.50 7.46
CA VAL A 114 -5.78 2.41 7.21
C VAL A 114 -6.50 2.82 8.49
N LEU A 115 -7.40 3.79 8.41
CA LEU A 115 -8.21 4.20 9.55
C LEU A 115 -9.44 3.28 9.68
N GLU A 116 -9.69 2.81 10.89
CA GLU A 116 -10.85 1.99 11.28
C GLU A 116 -11.62 2.62 12.46
#